data_AF-A0A7V4JEV5-F1
#
_entry.id   AF-A0A7V4JEV5-F1
#
_cell.length_a   1.000
_cell.length_b   1.000
_cell.length_c   1.000
_cell.angle_alpha   90.00
_cell.angle_beta   90.00
_cell.angle_gamma   90.00
#
_symmetry.space_group_name_H-M   'P 1'
#
loop_
_entity.id
_entity.type
_entity.pdbx_description
1 polymer ?
#
loop_
_entity_poly.entity_id
_entity_poly.type
_entity_poly.pdbx_seq_one_letter_code
_entity_poly.pdbx_strand_id
1 'polypeptide(L)'
;MPPFERILATYEHRLQKLADELIADLDPPDQERAALLMAAQLAQAVVRAFDSFQLERATGLDAATSVMYASATQPGRRVLNVPLRTLVDNNSLTGLEARLLTGLLNLKKTIIVTGGPNTGKSTLLNALVGMLPRDQRLVVVTAEDEEELPMLRDRSFVVQIKARPGTPGRAGAFRRAGDMRPTWIVSTELARHDNQLFFDALSAETSGLATFETPDPQLTLADWLSTNRRLEEPLGTLRPIFVHLERDQGGRPRVVKILECLPEDGKLVLRPYGTR
;
A
#
# COMPACT_ATOMS: atom_id res chain seq x y z
N MET A 1 3.33 -30.62 1.16
CA MET A 1 3.00 -30.14 -0.19
C MET A 1 1.49 -30.15 -0.34
N PRO A 2 0.84 -29.01 -0.58
CA PRO A 2 -0.58 -28.97 -0.91
C PRO A 2 -0.90 -29.92 -2.09
N PRO A 3 -2.09 -30.53 -2.12
CA PRO A 3 -2.46 -31.59 -3.06
C PRO A 3 -2.37 -31.19 -4.54
N PHE A 4 -2.43 -29.90 -4.86
CA PHE A 4 -2.36 -29.38 -6.23
C PHE A 4 -0.92 -29.30 -6.77
N GLU A 5 0.09 -29.01 -5.94
CA GLU A 5 1.51 -29.01 -6.34
C GLU A 5 1.94 -30.38 -6.89
N ARG A 6 1.45 -31.48 -6.29
CA ARG A 6 1.75 -32.84 -6.75
C ARG A 6 1.15 -33.11 -8.14
N ILE A 7 -0.01 -32.55 -8.43
CA ILE A 7 -0.71 -32.70 -9.72
C ILE A 7 0.03 -31.89 -10.80
N LEU A 8 0.43 -30.65 -10.50
CA LEU A 8 1.18 -29.80 -11.42
C LEU A 8 2.52 -30.40 -11.81
N ALA A 9 3.30 -30.87 -10.83
CA ALA A 9 4.58 -31.53 -11.09
C ALA A 9 4.41 -32.77 -11.98
N THR A 10 3.31 -33.52 -11.81
CA THR A 10 3.00 -34.67 -12.66
C THR A 10 2.59 -34.24 -14.07
N TYR A 11 1.86 -33.14 -14.22
CA TYR A 11 1.39 -32.62 -15.50
C TYR A 11 2.55 -32.05 -16.34
N GLU A 12 3.44 -31.27 -15.71
CA GLU A 12 4.65 -30.75 -16.35
C GLU A 12 5.55 -31.87 -16.86
N HIS A 13 5.77 -32.90 -16.03
CA HIS A 13 6.56 -34.05 -16.41
C HIS A 13 5.95 -34.83 -17.60
N ARG A 14 4.63 -35.00 -17.63
CA ARG A 14 3.95 -35.68 -18.75
C ARG A 14 3.94 -34.88 -20.04
N LEU A 15 3.77 -33.55 -19.98
CA LEU A 15 3.87 -32.69 -21.17
C LEU A 15 5.26 -32.73 -21.78
N GLN A 16 6.30 -32.70 -20.93
CA GLN A 16 7.68 -32.79 -21.41
C GLN A 16 7.95 -34.15 -22.07
N LYS A 17 7.55 -35.23 -21.41
CA LYS A 17 7.72 -36.58 -21.93
C LYS A 17 7.00 -36.79 -23.27
N LEU A 18 5.80 -36.24 -23.44
CA LEU A 18 5.05 -36.34 -24.69
C LEU A 18 5.72 -35.55 -25.84
N ALA A 19 6.36 -34.42 -25.54
CA ALA A 19 7.15 -33.69 -26.52
C ALA A 19 8.40 -34.49 -26.95
N ASP A 20 9.08 -35.14 -26.00
CA ASP A 20 10.25 -35.97 -26.28
C ASP A 20 9.89 -37.22 -27.10
N GLU A 21 8.74 -37.86 -26.81
CA GLU A 21 8.21 -38.99 -27.58
C GLU A 21 7.85 -38.59 -29.03
N LEU A 22 7.18 -37.46 -29.23
CA LEU A 22 6.86 -36.96 -30.57
C LEU A 22 8.10 -36.62 -31.39
N ILE A 23 9.15 -36.07 -30.76
CA ILE A 23 10.42 -35.80 -31.43
C ILE A 23 11.10 -37.11 -31.85
N ALA A 24 11.05 -38.14 -30.99
CA ALA A 24 11.63 -39.44 -31.29
C ALA A 24 10.88 -40.20 -32.40
N ASP A 25 9.55 -40.09 -32.44
CA ASP A 25 8.72 -40.80 -33.42
C ASP A 25 8.71 -40.14 -34.80
N LEU A 26 8.78 -38.80 -34.85
CA LEU A 26 8.68 -38.05 -36.10
C LEU A 26 10.03 -37.67 -36.72
N ASP A 27 11.13 -37.76 -35.94
CA ASP A 27 12.48 -37.29 -36.28
C ASP A 27 12.48 -35.95 -37.06
N PRO A 28 11.87 -34.90 -36.50
CA PRO A 28 11.59 -33.68 -37.26
C PRO A 28 12.86 -32.85 -37.46
N PRO A 29 12.96 -32.10 -38.59
CA PRO A 29 14.06 -31.17 -38.81
C PRO A 29 14.12 -30.09 -37.71
N ASP A 30 15.30 -29.49 -37.51
CA ASP A 30 15.60 -28.63 -36.35
C ASP A 30 14.57 -27.50 -36.11
N GLN A 31 14.01 -26.93 -37.18
CA GLN A 31 13.02 -25.87 -37.09
C GLN A 31 11.67 -26.36 -36.53
N GLU A 32 11.22 -27.55 -36.92
CA GLU A 32 10.00 -28.17 -36.42
C GLU A 32 10.20 -28.69 -34.99
N ARG A 33 11.39 -29.21 -34.69
CA ARG A 33 11.79 -29.59 -33.32
C ARG A 33 11.71 -28.41 -32.36
N ALA A 34 12.22 -27.24 -32.75
CA ALA A 34 12.14 -26.02 -31.95
C ALA A 34 10.68 -25.56 -31.73
N ALA A 35 9.83 -25.68 -32.75
CA ALA A 35 8.41 -25.35 -32.64
C ALA A 35 7.67 -26.28 -31.67
N LEU A 36 7.95 -27.59 -31.69
CA LEU A 36 7.38 -28.57 -30.78
C LEU A 36 7.78 -28.29 -29.32
N LEU A 37 9.05 -27.98 -29.06
CA LEU A 37 9.52 -27.62 -27.72
C LEU A 37 8.89 -26.30 -27.23
N MET A 38 8.74 -25.31 -28.10
CA MET A 38 8.07 -24.05 -27.77
C MET A 38 6.59 -24.27 -27.43
N ALA A 39 5.89 -25.14 -28.17
CA ALA A 39 4.50 -25.49 -27.87
C ALA A 39 4.35 -26.17 -26.50
N ALA A 40 5.29 -27.07 -26.14
CA ALA A 40 5.32 -27.70 -24.82
C ALA A 40 5.56 -26.67 -23.69
N GLN A 41 6.48 -25.72 -23.89
CA GLN A 41 6.74 -24.65 -22.94
C GLN A 41 5.54 -23.72 -22.75
N LEU A 42 4.85 -23.36 -23.83
CA LEU A 42 3.63 -22.54 -23.76
C LEU A 42 2.50 -23.28 -23.03
N ALA A 43 2.32 -24.58 -23.28
CA ALA A 43 1.35 -25.39 -22.55
C ALA A 43 1.67 -25.46 -21.04
N GLN A 44 2.95 -25.62 -20.68
CA GLN A 44 3.40 -25.57 -19.28
C GLN A 44 3.14 -24.19 -18.64
N ALA A 45 3.39 -23.10 -19.37
CA ALA A 45 3.13 -21.74 -18.88
C ALA A 45 1.64 -21.50 -18.59
N VAL A 46 0.73 -22.01 -19.43
CA VAL A 46 -0.73 -21.94 -19.20
C VAL A 46 -1.13 -22.71 -17.94
N VAL A 47 -0.56 -23.90 -17.72
CA VAL A 47 -0.85 -24.72 -16.54
C VAL A 47 -0.36 -24.05 -15.25
N ARG A 48 0.83 -23.41 -15.28
CA ARG A 48 1.35 -22.62 -14.15
C ARG A 48 0.52 -21.35 -13.91
N ALA A 49 0.06 -20.69 -14.96
CA ALA A 49 -0.84 -19.55 -14.85
C ALA A 49 -2.19 -19.97 -14.22
N PHE A 50 -2.68 -21.18 -14.53
CA PHE A 50 -3.88 -21.73 -13.92
C PHE A 50 -3.71 -22.04 -12.43
N ASP A 51 -2.53 -22.47 -11.98
CA ASP A 51 -2.22 -22.60 -10.54
C ASP A 51 -2.29 -21.25 -9.83
N SER A 52 -1.64 -20.23 -10.41
CA SER A 52 -1.73 -18.85 -9.92
C SER A 52 -3.18 -18.36 -9.86
N PHE A 53 -4.01 -18.72 -10.86
CA PHE A 53 -5.43 -18.39 -10.93
C PHE A 53 -6.32 -19.18 -9.94
N GLN A 54 -5.97 -20.44 -9.63
CA GLN A 54 -6.70 -21.25 -8.65
C GLN A 54 -6.37 -20.83 -7.21
N LEU A 55 -5.13 -20.44 -6.93
CA LEU A 55 -4.74 -19.80 -5.67
C LEU A 55 -5.52 -18.48 -5.44
N GLU A 56 -5.91 -17.79 -6.53
CA GLU A 56 -6.77 -16.60 -6.49
C GLU A 56 -8.28 -16.90 -6.31
N ARG A 57 -8.75 -18.11 -6.66
CA ARG A 57 -10.19 -18.46 -6.68
C ARG A 57 -10.65 -19.50 -5.65
N ALA A 58 -9.75 -20.06 -4.85
CA ALA A 58 -10.09 -21.02 -3.80
C ALA A 58 -10.76 -20.36 -2.57
N THR A 59 -11.88 -19.65 -2.73
CA THR A 59 -12.86 -19.47 -1.66
C THR A 59 -14.28 -19.52 -2.24
N GLY A 60 -14.89 -20.70 -2.09
CA GLY A 60 -16.32 -20.88 -2.30
C GLY A 60 -17.12 -20.06 -1.29
N LEU A 61 -18.20 -19.47 -1.78
CA LEU A 61 -19.13 -18.61 -1.08
C LEU A 61 -19.83 -19.37 0.07
N ASP A 62 -19.79 -18.81 1.27
CA ASP A 62 -20.68 -19.20 2.36
C ASP A 62 -21.63 -18.04 2.68
N ALA A 63 -22.92 -18.35 2.86
CA ALA A 63 -24.03 -17.38 2.85
C ALA A 63 -24.09 -16.47 4.09
N ALA A 64 -23.07 -16.50 4.95
CA ALA A 64 -22.94 -15.63 6.12
C ALA A 64 -22.02 -14.40 5.88
N THR A 65 -21.64 -14.15 4.63
CA THR A 65 -20.56 -13.21 4.32
C THR A 65 -21.06 -11.76 4.29
N SER A 66 -20.68 -10.98 5.31
CA SER A 66 -20.99 -9.55 5.46
C SER A 66 -20.53 -8.72 4.24
N VAL A 67 -21.20 -7.59 3.98
CA VAL A 67 -20.99 -6.69 2.83
C VAL A 67 -19.52 -6.29 2.61
N MET A 68 -18.72 -6.30 3.67
CA MET A 68 -17.27 -6.04 3.66
C MET A 68 -16.43 -7.07 2.87
N TYR A 69 -16.91 -8.31 2.70
CA TYR A 69 -16.19 -9.34 1.93
C TYR A 69 -16.66 -9.42 0.46
N ALA A 70 -17.90 -9.01 0.16
CA ALA A 70 -18.40 -8.94 -1.22
C ALA A 70 -17.64 -7.90 -2.07
N SER A 71 -17.01 -6.89 -1.43
CA SER A 71 -16.10 -5.96 -2.11
C SER A 71 -14.68 -6.49 -2.31
N ALA A 72 -14.30 -7.59 -1.63
CA ALA A 72 -12.96 -8.18 -1.75
C ALA A 72 -12.85 -9.16 -2.94
N THR A 73 -13.96 -9.47 -3.62
CA THR A 73 -14.04 -10.40 -4.76
C THR A 73 -14.02 -9.70 -6.12
N GLN A 74 -13.83 -8.38 -6.16
CA GLN A 74 -13.45 -7.69 -7.39
C GLN A 74 -11.92 -7.57 -7.41
N PRO A 75 -11.20 -8.22 -8.34
CA PRO A 75 -9.76 -8.03 -8.48
C PRO A 75 -9.52 -6.64 -9.08
N GLY A 76 -9.52 -5.66 -8.19
CA GLY A 76 -9.04 -4.31 -8.33
C GLY A 76 -8.49 -3.93 -6.96
N ARG A 77 -7.46 -3.07 -6.92
CA ARG A 77 -6.82 -2.56 -5.71
C ARG A 77 -7.77 -1.56 -5.03
N ARG A 78 -9.00 -1.98 -4.73
CA ARG A 78 -10.11 -1.09 -4.46
C ARG A 78 -10.04 -0.57 -3.04
N VAL A 79 -9.66 0.69 -2.93
CA VAL A 79 -9.70 1.43 -1.67
C VAL A 79 -11.15 1.47 -1.19
N LEU A 80 -11.41 0.95 0.03
CA LEU A 80 -12.77 0.92 0.56
C LEU A 80 -13.22 2.33 0.92
N ASN A 81 -14.40 2.71 0.44
CA ASN A 81 -14.98 4.02 0.71
C ASN A 81 -15.87 3.99 1.96
N VAL A 82 -15.25 3.91 3.14
CA VAL A 82 -15.96 3.81 4.42
C VAL A 82 -15.55 4.94 5.37
N PRO A 83 -16.47 5.48 6.19
CA PRO A 83 -16.13 6.47 7.19
C PRO A 83 -15.30 5.85 8.33
N LEU A 84 -14.57 6.69 9.08
CA LEU A 84 -13.74 6.25 10.21
C LEU A 84 -14.54 5.46 11.25
N ARG A 85 -15.82 5.81 11.46
CA ARG A 85 -16.73 5.09 12.36
C ARG A 85 -16.89 3.62 11.97
N THR A 86 -17.03 3.32 10.68
CA THR A 86 -17.14 1.92 10.20
C THR A 86 -15.88 1.11 10.48
N LEU A 87 -14.70 1.75 10.51
CA LEU A 87 -13.47 1.08 10.92
C LEU A 87 -13.48 0.76 12.42
N VAL A 88 -14.09 1.60 13.26
CA VAL A 88 -14.31 1.32 14.68
C VAL A 88 -15.29 0.17 14.87
N ASP A 89 -16.43 0.21 14.16
CA ASP A 89 -17.47 -0.81 14.25
C ASP A 89 -16.94 -2.20 13.81
N ASN A 90 -15.97 -2.24 12.88
CA ASN A 90 -15.28 -3.46 12.44
C ASN A 90 -14.04 -3.82 13.28
N ASN A 91 -13.84 -3.13 14.39
CA ASN A 91 -12.72 -3.32 15.33
C ASN A 91 -11.34 -3.09 14.71
N SER A 92 -11.23 -2.37 13.58
CA SER A 92 -9.94 -2.06 12.94
C SER A 92 -9.12 -1.03 13.71
N LEU A 93 -9.79 -0.21 14.49
CA LEU A 93 -9.22 0.64 15.52
C LEU A 93 -10.26 0.80 16.62
N THR A 94 -9.82 1.11 17.83
CA THR A 94 -10.69 1.41 18.96
C THR A 94 -11.33 2.80 18.81
N GLY A 95 -12.43 3.03 19.53
CA GLY A 95 -13.03 4.36 19.60
C GLY A 95 -12.09 5.43 20.18
N LEU A 96 -11.18 5.04 21.08
CA LEU A 96 -10.16 5.93 21.63
C LEU A 96 -9.14 6.34 20.56
N GLU A 97 -8.63 5.39 19.78
CA GLU A 97 -7.71 5.66 18.67
C GLU A 97 -8.38 6.53 17.60
N ALA A 98 -9.65 6.28 17.28
CA ALA A 98 -10.38 7.12 16.32
C ALA A 98 -10.50 8.58 16.80
N ARG A 99 -10.83 8.78 18.08
CA ARG A 99 -10.87 10.12 18.69
C ARG A 99 -9.50 10.78 18.70
N LEU A 100 -8.45 10.00 19.01
CA LEU A 100 -7.08 10.47 19.01
C LEU A 100 -6.65 10.94 17.60
N LEU A 101 -6.86 10.12 16.58
CA LEU A 101 -6.56 10.46 15.18
C LEU A 101 -7.32 11.71 14.73
N THR A 102 -8.60 11.82 15.12
CA THR A 102 -9.40 13.03 14.86
C THR A 102 -8.79 14.27 15.52
N GLY A 103 -8.34 14.15 16.76
CA GLY A 103 -7.63 15.25 17.46
C GLY A 103 -6.32 15.63 16.77
N LEU A 104 -5.54 14.65 16.31
CA LEU A 104 -4.29 14.88 15.58
C LEU A 104 -4.53 15.60 14.24
N LEU A 105 -5.60 15.25 13.51
CA LEU A 105 -6.00 15.97 12.30
C LEU A 105 -6.38 17.43 12.60
N ASN A 106 -7.12 17.68 13.67
CA ASN A 106 -7.47 19.04 14.10
C ASN A 106 -6.24 19.86 14.51
N LEU A 107 -5.24 19.21 15.10
CA LEU A 107 -3.94 19.80 15.41
C LEU A 107 -3.01 19.90 14.19
N LYS A 108 -3.49 19.55 12.98
CA LYS A 108 -2.72 19.58 11.73
C LYS A 108 -1.41 18.79 11.83
N LYS A 109 -1.41 17.69 12.59
CA LYS A 109 -0.25 16.80 12.66
C LYS A 109 -0.10 16.03 11.36
N THR A 110 1.13 15.91 10.88
CA THR A 110 1.45 15.03 9.75
C THR A 110 1.31 13.57 10.19
N ILE A 111 0.56 12.77 9.44
CA ILE A 111 0.28 11.36 9.75
C ILE A 111 0.80 10.46 8.62
N ILE A 112 1.56 9.44 8.98
CA ILE A 112 2.05 8.40 8.07
C ILE A 112 1.43 7.07 8.49
N VAL A 113 0.56 6.56 7.63
CA VAL A 113 -0.08 5.25 7.80
C VAL A 113 0.87 4.17 7.29
N THR A 114 1.37 3.34 8.19
CA THR A 114 2.36 2.31 7.92
C THR A 114 1.80 0.90 8.06
N GLY A 115 2.47 -0.08 7.46
CA GLY A 115 2.07 -1.48 7.53
C GLY A 115 2.51 -2.29 6.31
N GLY A 116 2.42 -3.60 6.40
CA GLY A 116 2.73 -4.51 5.29
C GLY A 116 1.74 -4.43 4.12
N PRO A 117 1.94 -5.23 3.06
CA PRO A 117 1.01 -5.34 1.94
C PRO A 117 -0.40 -5.66 2.42
N ASN A 118 -1.41 -5.06 1.79
CA ASN A 118 -2.82 -5.34 2.04
C ASN A 118 -3.29 -5.20 3.51
N THR A 119 -2.62 -4.42 4.37
CA THR A 119 -3.07 -4.21 5.76
C THR A 119 -4.16 -3.12 5.92
N GLY A 120 -4.71 -2.60 4.82
CA GLY A 120 -5.77 -1.58 4.87
C GLY A 120 -5.28 -0.13 4.99
N LYS A 121 -3.99 0.14 4.75
CA LYS A 121 -3.39 1.49 4.82
C LYS A 121 -4.17 2.54 4.03
N SER A 122 -4.43 2.28 2.76
CA SER A 122 -5.13 3.22 1.87
C SER A 122 -6.59 3.41 2.27
N THR A 123 -7.24 2.39 2.84
CA THR A 123 -8.60 2.50 3.40
C THR A 123 -8.61 3.40 4.64
N LEU A 124 -7.65 3.25 5.56
CA LEU A 124 -7.55 4.16 6.70
C LEU A 124 -7.21 5.58 6.23
N LEU A 125 -6.28 5.74 5.31
CA LEU A 125 -5.95 7.04 4.71
C LEU A 125 -7.19 7.71 4.09
N ASN A 126 -7.98 6.96 3.32
CA ASN A 126 -9.24 7.43 2.75
C ASN A 126 -10.22 7.92 3.83
N ALA A 127 -10.40 7.14 4.90
CA ALA A 127 -11.23 7.52 6.03
C ALA A 127 -10.72 8.79 6.74
N LEU A 128 -9.41 8.95 6.92
CA LEU A 128 -8.80 10.15 7.51
C LEU A 128 -8.98 11.38 6.61
N VAL A 129 -8.83 11.24 5.30
CA VAL A 129 -9.13 12.32 4.33
C VAL A 129 -10.60 12.74 4.41
N GLY A 130 -11.51 11.78 4.64
CA GLY A 130 -12.93 12.04 4.87
C GLY A 130 -13.23 12.83 6.15
N MET A 131 -12.34 12.80 7.15
CA MET A 131 -12.46 13.56 8.40
C MET A 131 -11.95 15.01 8.28
N LEU A 132 -11.19 15.33 7.23
CA LEU A 132 -10.69 16.68 7.02
C LEU A 132 -11.85 17.63 6.66
N PRO A 133 -11.84 18.89 7.14
CA PRO A 133 -12.78 19.92 6.71
C PRO A 133 -12.80 20.11 5.18
N ARG A 134 -14.00 20.35 4.62
CA ARG A 134 -14.22 20.40 3.15
C ARG A 134 -13.67 21.65 2.48
N ASP A 135 -13.45 22.71 3.23
CA ASP A 135 -12.87 23.99 2.82
C ASP A 135 -11.33 23.96 2.74
N GLN A 136 -10.70 22.92 3.28
CA GLN A 136 -9.24 22.78 3.23
C GLN A 136 -8.77 22.34 1.85
N ARG A 137 -7.70 22.97 1.38
CA ARG A 137 -7.08 22.69 0.08
C ARG A 137 -6.15 21.49 0.19
N LEU A 138 -6.37 20.49 -0.66
CA LEU A 138 -5.56 19.28 -0.74
C LEU A 138 -4.81 19.24 -2.07
N VAL A 139 -3.54 18.86 -2.02
CA VAL A 139 -2.81 18.37 -3.20
C VAL A 139 -2.51 16.90 -2.98
N VAL A 140 -2.93 16.04 -3.91
CA VAL A 140 -2.76 14.60 -3.83
C VAL A 140 -1.74 14.18 -4.87
N VAL A 141 -0.69 13.50 -4.44
CA VAL A 141 0.38 12.98 -5.29
C VAL A 141 0.30 11.46 -5.28
N THR A 142 -0.06 10.85 -6.40
CA THR A 142 -0.26 9.39 -6.53
C THR A 142 0.62 8.81 -7.64
N ALA A 143 0.92 7.52 -7.59
CA ALA A 143 1.49 6.86 -8.77
C ALA A 143 0.47 6.84 -9.92
N GLU A 144 0.96 6.61 -11.14
CA GLU A 144 0.13 6.58 -12.35
C GLU A 144 -0.84 5.39 -12.37
N ASP A 145 -0.38 4.24 -11.86
CA ASP A 145 -1.12 2.96 -11.84
C ASP A 145 -1.90 2.74 -10.52
N GLU A 146 -1.92 3.72 -9.62
CA GLU A 146 -2.64 3.61 -8.36
C GLU A 146 -4.09 4.07 -8.47
N GLU A 147 -4.98 3.37 -7.75
CA GLU A 147 -6.35 3.82 -7.59
C GLU A 147 -6.42 5.11 -6.75
N GLU A 148 -7.19 6.07 -7.23
CA GLU A 148 -7.48 7.30 -6.51
C GLU A 148 -8.30 7.01 -5.24
N LEU A 149 -8.07 7.79 -4.18
CA LEU A 149 -8.87 7.71 -2.96
C LEU A 149 -10.32 8.13 -3.26
N PRO A 150 -11.32 7.26 -3.03
CA PRO A 150 -12.71 7.58 -3.35
C PRO A 150 -13.24 8.85 -2.66
N MET A 151 -12.78 9.16 -1.44
CA MET A 151 -13.19 10.36 -0.68
C MET A 151 -12.79 11.68 -1.35
N LEU A 152 -11.89 11.65 -2.33
CA LEU A 152 -11.50 12.86 -3.07
C LEU A 152 -12.57 13.31 -4.05
N ARG A 153 -13.44 12.42 -4.52
CA ARG A 153 -14.45 12.72 -5.56
C ARG A 153 -15.47 13.75 -5.11
N ASP A 154 -15.78 13.77 -3.82
CA ASP A 154 -16.80 14.66 -3.23
C ASP A 154 -16.21 16.00 -2.73
N ARG A 155 -14.94 16.29 -3.05
CA ARG A 155 -14.21 17.47 -2.55
C ARG A 155 -13.90 18.47 -3.67
N SER A 156 -14.23 19.74 -3.45
CA SER A 156 -14.06 20.81 -4.46
C SER A 156 -12.65 21.42 -4.51
N PHE A 157 -11.89 21.40 -3.41
CA PHE A 157 -10.57 22.02 -3.32
C PHE A 157 -9.43 21.00 -3.36
N VAL A 158 -9.44 20.14 -4.39
CA VAL A 158 -8.46 19.06 -4.56
C VAL A 158 -7.75 19.21 -5.89
N VAL A 159 -6.42 19.17 -5.86
CA VAL A 159 -5.57 19.00 -7.05
C VAL A 159 -4.93 17.63 -7.00
N GLN A 160 -5.04 16.86 -8.07
CA GLN A 160 -4.39 15.54 -8.18
C GLN A 160 -3.23 15.62 -9.17
N ILE A 161 -2.05 15.12 -8.76
CA ILE A 161 -0.84 15.05 -9.59
C ILE A 161 -0.39 13.59 -9.63
N LYS A 162 -0.48 12.97 -10.81
CA LYS A 162 0.03 11.62 -11.04
C LYS A 162 1.48 11.68 -11.50
N ALA A 163 2.33 10.90 -10.84
CA ALA A 163 3.72 10.76 -11.22
C ALA A 163 4.29 9.44 -10.70
N ARG A 164 5.02 8.73 -11.57
CA ARG A 164 5.71 7.49 -11.22
C ARG A 164 6.75 7.70 -10.11
N PRO A 165 6.76 6.90 -9.02
CA PRO A 165 7.74 7.00 -7.94
C PRO A 165 9.19 6.96 -8.43
N GLY A 166 10.06 7.77 -7.82
CA GLY A 166 11.52 7.70 -8.05
C GLY A 166 11.99 8.31 -9.36
N THR A 167 11.08 9.01 -10.04
CA THR A 167 11.37 9.73 -11.27
C THR A 167 11.55 11.23 -11.00
N PRO A 168 12.25 11.96 -11.89
CA PRO A 168 12.25 13.43 -11.86
C PRO A 168 10.83 14.03 -11.89
N GLY A 169 9.88 13.35 -12.53
CA GLY A 169 8.47 13.74 -12.56
C GLY A 169 7.84 13.77 -11.16
N ARG A 170 8.18 12.79 -10.31
CA ARG A 170 7.75 12.71 -8.91
C ARG A 170 8.31 13.84 -8.06
N ALA A 171 9.59 14.16 -8.24
CA ALA A 171 10.20 15.34 -7.61
C ALA A 171 9.53 16.64 -8.03
N GLY A 172 9.22 16.79 -9.32
CA GLY A 172 8.44 17.93 -9.83
C GLY A 172 7.00 17.96 -9.33
N ALA A 173 6.40 16.81 -9.00
CA ALA A 173 5.06 16.73 -8.44
C ALA A 173 5.03 17.22 -6.99
N PHE A 174 5.92 16.74 -6.13
CA PHE A 174 6.01 17.20 -4.74
C PHE A 174 6.39 18.68 -4.63
N ARG A 175 7.31 19.16 -5.48
CA ARG A 175 7.66 20.59 -5.53
C ARG A 175 6.44 21.45 -5.88
N ARG A 176 5.73 21.10 -6.95
CA ARG A 176 4.49 21.80 -7.33
C ARG A 176 3.42 21.72 -6.24
N ALA A 177 3.33 20.60 -5.54
CA ALA A 177 2.43 20.46 -4.39
C ALA A 177 2.77 21.45 -3.26
N GLY A 178 4.05 21.63 -2.94
CA GLY A 178 4.51 22.63 -1.97
C GLY A 178 4.27 24.07 -2.44
N ASP A 179 4.60 24.39 -3.71
CA ASP A 179 4.43 25.72 -4.30
C ASP A 179 2.96 26.19 -4.28
N MET A 180 2.04 25.24 -4.34
CA MET A 180 0.60 25.46 -4.24
C MET A 180 0.13 25.89 -2.84
N ARG A 181 0.97 25.76 -1.80
CA ARG A 181 0.64 26.05 -0.40
C ARG A 181 -0.72 25.46 0.04
N PRO A 182 -0.96 24.16 -0.13
CA PRO A 182 -2.18 23.53 0.33
C PRO A 182 -2.18 23.43 1.86
N THR A 183 -3.37 23.18 2.41
CA THR A 183 -3.49 22.79 3.82
C THR A 183 -2.95 21.38 4.03
N TRP A 184 -3.15 20.49 3.06
CA TRP A 184 -2.70 19.11 3.12
C TRP A 184 -2.03 18.65 1.84
N ILE A 185 -0.92 17.94 1.98
CA ILE A 185 -0.36 17.10 0.92
C ILE A 185 -0.67 15.65 1.25
N VAL A 186 -1.28 14.93 0.30
CA VAL A 186 -1.65 13.53 0.47
C VAL A 186 -0.85 12.66 -0.49
N SER A 187 -0.21 11.60 0.00
CA SER A 187 0.50 10.61 -0.82
C SER A 187 -0.04 9.20 -0.56
N THR A 188 -0.71 8.60 -1.55
CA THR A 188 -1.33 7.28 -1.39
C THR A 188 -0.33 6.15 -1.24
N GLU A 189 0.87 6.31 -1.79
CA GLU A 189 2.02 5.44 -1.63
C GLU A 189 3.28 6.29 -1.65
N LEU A 190 3.89 6.48 -0.48
CA LEU A 190 5.18 7.15 -0.38
C LEU A 190 6.27 6.08 -0.52
N ALA A 191 7.08 6.19 -1.56
CA ALA A 191 8.21 5.30 -1.74
C ALA A 191 9.44 5.79 -0.96
N ARG A 192 10.36 4.88 -0.65
CA ARG A 192 11.59 5.20 0.09
C ARG A 192 12.39 6.36 -0.50
N HIS A 193 12.50 6.42 -1.83
CA HIS A 193 13.26 7.45 -2.53
C HIS A 193 12.51 8.80 -2.62
N ASP A 194 11.22 8.83 -2.28
CA ASP A 194 10.38 10.03 -2.31
C ASP A 194 10.23 10.69 -0.93
N ASN A 195 10.68 10.04 0.15
CA ASN A 195 10.42 10.50 1.51
C ASN A 195 10.90 11.93 1.76
N GLN A 196 12.12 12.27 1.37
CA GLN A 196 12.66 13.63 1.47
C GLN A 196 11.81 14.63 0.68
N LEU A 197 11.41 14.27 -0.54
CA LEU A 197 10.61 15.14 -1.40
C LEU A 197 9.25 15.45 -0.76
N PHE A 198 8.64 14.46 -0.11
CA PHE A 198 7.40 14.65 0.63
C PHE A 198 7.60 15.58 1.82
N PHE A 199 8.60 15.34 2.68
CA PHE A 199 8.84 16.18 3.86
C PHE A 199 9.27 17.60 3.50
N ASP A 200 10.06 17.79 2.43
CA ASP A 200 10.47 19.10 1.91
C ASP A 200 9.28 19.93 1.41
N ALA A 201 8.22 19.26 0.96
CA ALA A 201 6.99 19.94 0.51
C ALA A 201 6.08 20.36 1.68
N LEU A 202 6.37 19.93 2.90
CA LEU A 202 5.60 20.28 4.10
C LEU A 202 6.16 21.55 4.77
N SER A 203 5.31 22.21 5.54
CA SER A 203 5.65 23.46 6.24
C SER A 203 4.85 23.60 7.53
N ALA A 204 5.06 24.68 8.28
CA ALA A 204 4.22 24.98 9.45
C ALA A 204 2.72 25.14 9.10
N GLU A 205 2.41 25.49 7.85
CA GLU A 205 1.03 25.68 7.35
C GLU A 205 0.51 24.51 6.51
N THR A 206 1.40 23.61 6.08
CA THR A 206 1.11 22.48 5.18
C THR A 206 1.41 21.15 5.87
N SER A 207 0.36 20.39 6.17
CA SER A 207 0.47 19.08 6.84
C SER A 207 0.44 17.93 5.84
N GLY A 208 0.99 16.78 6.23
CA GLY A 208 1.07 15.61 5.37
C GLY A 208 0.15 14.48 5.80
N LEU A 209 -0.48 13.78 4.85
CA LEU A 209 -1.01 12.43 5.05
C LEU A 209 -0.37 11.50 4.03
N ALA A 210 0.23 10.40 4.47
CA ALA A 210 0.83 9.46 3.54
C ALA A 210 0.57 8.01 3.95
N THR A 211 0.61 7.07 3.00
CA THR A 211 0.92 5.68 3.35
C THR A 211 2.37 5.34 3.06
N PHE A 212 2.95 4.46 3.86
CA PHE A 212 4.27 3.91 3.62
C PHE A 212 4.28 2.42 3.94
N GLU A 213 4.76 1.60 3.00
CA GLU A 213 4.85 0.17 3.24
C GLU A 213 6.06 -0.19 4.09
N THR A 214 5.80 -0.80 5.24
CA THR A 214 6.86 -1.30 6.11
C THR A 214 6.33 -2.31 7.13
N PRO A 215 7.11 -3.37 7.45
CA PRO A 215 6.80 -4.24 8.58
C PRO A 215 7.15 -3.64 9.94
N ASP A 216 8.05 -2.65 9.99
CA ASP A 216 8.46 -2.01 11.25
C ASP A 216 8.78 -0.52 11.03
N PRO A 217 7.94 0.39 11.56
CA PRO A 217 8.16 1.82 11.40
C PRO A 217 9.41 2.34 12.14
N GLN A 218 9.86 1.70 13.24
CA GLN A 218 11.05 2.12 13.97
C GLN A 218 12.32 1.82 13.18
N LEU A 219 12.43 0.60 12.66
CA LEU A 219 13.54 0.23 11.79
C LEU A 219 13.57 1.10 10.53
N THR A 220 12.38 1.41 9.98
CA THR A 220 12.25 2.26 8.81
C THR A 220 12.75 3.68 9.08
N LEU A 221 12.40 4.28 10.22
CA LEU A 221 12.91 5.59 10.60
C LEU A 221 14.44 5.56 10.72
N ALA A 222 15.00 4.56 11.41
CA ALA A 222 16.44 4.43 11.56
C ALA A 222 17.16 4.34 10.21
N ASP A 223 16.57 3.62 9.26
CA ASP A 223 17.11 3.43 7.91
C ASP A 223 16.94 4.66 7.00
N TRP A 224 15.86 5.42 7.18
CA TRP A 224 15.72 6.72 6.52
C TRP A 224 16.82 7.69 6.97
N LEU A 225 17.09 7.75 8.27
CA LEU A 225 18.09 8.66 8.85
C LEU A 225 19.53 8.22 8.55
N SER A 226 19.80 6.91 8.47
CA SER A 226 21.11 6.39 8.07
C SER A 226 21.43 6.70 6.61
N THR A 227 20.42 6.64 5.74
CA THR A 227 20.58 6.87 4.29
C THR A 227 20.55 8.36 3.95
N ASN A 228 19.75 9.15 4.66
CA ASN A 228 19.55 10.56 4.36
C ASN A 228 19.37 11.41 5.62
N ARG A 229 20.48 11.97 6.13
CA ARG A 229 20.48 12.85 7.30
C ARG A 229 19.70 14.16 7.11
N ARG A 230 19.39 14.57 5.88
CA ARG A 230 18.57 15.79 5.63
C ARG A 230 17.14 15.64 6.13
N LEU A 231 16.72 14.42 6.49
CA LEU A 231 15.42 14.16 7.11
C LEU A 231 15.39 14.53 8.60
N GLU A 232 16.53 14.67 9.28
CA GLU A 232 16.58 14.91 10.73
C GLU A 232 15.87 16.23 11.12
N GLU A 233 16.17 17.32 10.43
CA GLU A 233 15.57 18.63 10.70
C GLU A 233 14.05 18.67 10.45
N PRO A 234 13.52 18.26 9.26
CA PRO A 234 12.09 18.31 9.01
C PRO A 234 11.33 17.33 9.91
N LEU A 235 11.84 16.13 10.17
CA LEU A 235 11.18 15.17 11.07
C LEU A 235 11.18 15.66 12.52
N GLY A 236 12.28 16.26 12.99
CA GLY A 236 12.37 16.84 14.34
C GLY A 236 11.43 18.03 14.56
N THR A 237 11.20 18.82 13.50
CA THR A 237 10.29 19.97 13.50
C THR A 237 8.83 19.54 13.40
N LEU A 238 8.50 18.74 12.38
CA LEU A 238 7.12 18.32 12.08
C LEU A 238 6.58 17.33 13.10
N ARG A 239 7.46 16.51 13.70
CA ARG A 239 7.13 15.43 14.65
C ARG A 239 5.95 14.58 14.15
N PRO A 240 6.10 13.94 12.98
CA PRO A 240 5.00 13.19 12.37
C PRO A 240 4.56 12.01 13.25
N ILE A 241 3.28 11.66 13.12
CA ILE A 241 2.66 10.51 13.76
C ILE A 241 2.67 9.33 12.81
N PHE A 242 3.20 8.20 13.26
CA PHE A 242 3.16 6.93 12.54
C PHE A 242 2.03 6.08 13.10
N VAL A 243 1.07 5.73 12.24
CA VAL A 243 -0.05 4.84 12.58
C VAL A 243 0.23 3.50 11.91
N HIS A 244 0.59 2.49 12.69
CA HIS A 244 1.01 1.20 12.17
C HIS A 244 -0.15 0.19 12.15
N LEU A 245 -0.36 -0.43 10.99
CA LEU A 245 -1.39 -1.44 10.76
C LEU A 245 -0.78 -2.80 10.47
N GLU A 246 -1.33 -3.80 11.13
CA GLU A 246 -1.06 -5.22 10.90
C GLU A 246 -2.37 -5.96 10.65
N ARG A 247 -2.28 -7.22 10.23
CA ARG A 247 -3.42 -8.13 10.22
C ARG A 247 -3.42 -8.96 11.49
N ASP A 248 -4.56 -9.06 12.17
CA ASP A 248 -4.72 -9.97 13.31
C ASP A 248 -4.69 -11.45 12.86
N GLN A 249 -4.77 -12.37 13.83
CA GLN A 249 -4.80 -13.81 13.55
C GLN A 249 -5.96 -14.23 12.64
N GLY A 250 -7.05 -13.46 12.63
CA GLY A 250 -8.19 -13.66 11.73
C GLY A 250 -8.04 -12.95 10.38
N GLY A 251 -6.86 -12.42 10.08
CA GLY A 251 -6.55 -11.69 8.86
C GLY A 251 -7.15 -10.30 8.79
N ARG A 252 -7.74 -9.76 9.86
CA ARG A 252 -8.44 -8.45 9.82
C ARG A 252 -7.44 -7.32 10.07
N PRO A 253 -7.55 -6.19 9.35
CA PRO A 253 -6.66 -5.05 9.56
C PRO A 253 -6.90 -4.41 10.93
N ARG A 254 -5.82 -4.15 11.68
CA ARG A 254 -5.81 -3.54 13.01
C ARG A 254 -4.74 -2.47 13.10
N VAL A 255 -5.09 -1.31 13.64
CA VAL A 255 -4.09 -0.38 14.19
C VAL A 255 -3.49 -1.04 15.42
N VAL A 256 -2.18 -1.22 15.42
CA VAL A 256 -1.45 -1.88 16.52
C VAL A 256 -0.59 -0.91 17.31
N LYS A 257 -0.12 0.17 16.67
CA LYS A 257 0.73 1.19 17.30
C LYS A 257 0.41 2.56 16.72
N ILE A 258 0.31 3.56 17.58
CA ILE A 258 0.35 4.97 17.20
C ILE A 258 1.58 5.56 17.85
N LEU A 259 2.53 6.01 17.04
CA LEU A 259 3.85 6.46 17.47
C LEU A 259 4.08 7.91 17.04
N GLU A 260 4.76 8.71 17.84
CA GLU A 260 5.24 10.04 17.45
C GLU A 260 6.75 10.04 17.29
N CYS A 261 7.21 10.71 16.23
CA CYS A 261 8.62 10.98 16.02
C CYS A 261 9.07 12.15 16.89
N LEU A 262 10.00 11.88 17.79
CA LEU A 262 10.49 12.85 18.78
C LEU A 262 12.02 12.83 18.85
N PRO A 263 12.66 13.98 19.12
CA PRO A 263 14.07 14.01 19.48
C PRO A 263 14.26 13.51 20.93
N GLU A 264 15.14 12.54 21.10
CA GLU A 264 15.56 11.95 22.37
C GLU A 264 17.08 11.69 22.33
N ASP A 265 17.82 12.20 23.32
CA ASP A 265 19.29 12.07 23.41
C ASP A 265 20.04 12.44 22.12
N GLY A 266 19.57 13.49 21.42
CA GLY A 266 20.17 13.97 20.17
C GLY A 266 19.89 13.09 18.95
N LYS A 267 18.97 12.13 19.05
CA LYS A 267 18.52 11.27 17.95
C LYS A 267 17.01 11.31 17.80
N LEU A 268 16.51 11.08 16.59
CA LEU A 268 15.07 10.90 16.39
C LEU A 268 14.67 9.46 16.66
N VAL A 269 13.60 9.30 17.45
CA VAL A 269 13.04 8.00 17.80
C VAL A 269 11.51 8.03 17.66
N LEU A 270 10.90 6.85 17.49
CA LEU A 270 9.45 6.71 17.59
C LEU A 270 9.07 6.23 18.99
N ARG A 271 8.15 6.95 19.64
CA ARG A 271 7.59 6.60 20.95
C ARG A 271 6.08 6.47 20.87
N PRO A 272 5.45 5.58 21.65
CA PRO A 272 3.99 5.49 21.69
C PRO A 272 3.38 6.86 22.06
N TYR A 273 2.42 7.29 21.25
CA TYR A 273 1.77 8.58 21.45
C TYR A 273 0.81 8.53 22.65
N GLY A 274 0.88 9.53 23.52
CA GLY A 274 -0.05 9.67 24.64
C GLY A 274 0.32 8.93 25.93
N THR A 275 1.37 8.10 25.94
CA THR A 275 2.05 7.67 27.17
C THR A 275 3.14 8.67 27.52
N ARG A 276 2.83 9.57 28.46
CA ARG A 276 3.84 10.33 29.22
C ARG A 276 3.84 9.82 30.65
#